data_AF-A0A960MIP1-F1
#
_entry.id   AF-A0A960MIP1-F1
#
_cell.length_a   1.000
_cell.length_b   1.000
_cell.length_c   1.000
_cell.angle_alpha   90.00
_cell.angle_beta   90.00
_cell.angle_gamma   90.00
#
_symmetry.space_group_name_H-M   'P 1'
#
loop_
_entity.id
_entity.type
_entity.pdbx_description
1 polymer ?
#
loop_
_entity_poly.entity_id
_entity_poly.type
_entity_poly.pdbx_seq_one_letter_code
_entity_poly.pdbx_strand_id
1 'polypeptide(L)'
;LHSWLYGPVNLLLAEYTLATGDRAFLPDMERITMEIVHGQSAVGSWGHRFVPSGSDGRLGGYGMMNAPGLPLTVSLILARDAGIRNSELDEAIAKSLRMLRFYAGKGSVPYGDHHPWIQTHDDNGKNGIAALMFHLVDDVEAASFFSRMSVASYGAERDTGHTGNFFNLLWAMPGVALSGPHASGAWMKEYGWYYDLARRWDGSFLHQGAPEAKPDKYGGWDATGAYLLAYAQPLGKIRLAGRKPSLVAPVDPAAAANLIEDGQGWSPRLKHSSYANRTEEQLFAGLASWSPVIRE
;
A
#
# COMPACT_ATOMS: atom_id res chain seq x y z
N LEU A 1 7.99 20.13 9.32
CA LEU A 1 7.23 19.50 8.23
C LEU A 1 6.88 18.07 8.64
N HIS A 2 5.61 17.67 8.50
CA HIS A 2 5.12 16.33 8.86
C HIS A 2 4.91 15.50 7.59
N SER A 3 5.65 14.40 7.47
CA SER A 3 5.69 13.54 6.28
C SER A 3 4.32 13.02 5.83
N TRP A 4 3.44 12.75 6.80
CA TRP A 4 2.10 12.19 6.60
C TRP A 4 1.19 13.01 5.68
N LEU A 5 1.34 14.33 5.62
CA LEU A 5 0.51 15.18 4.76
C LEU A 5 1.12 15.37 3.36
N TYR A 6 2.45 15.36 3.29
CA TYR A 6 3.18 15.69 2.07
C TYR A 6 2.99 14.68 0.95
N GLY A 7 2.97 13.38 1.29
CA GLY A 7 2.73 12.31 0.32
C GLY A 7 1.40 12.49 -0.41
N PRO A 8 0.26 12.50 0.29
CA PRO A 8 -1.06 12.70 -0.32
C PRO A 8 -1.21 14.00 -1.11
N VAL A 9 -0.68 15.13 -0.61
CA VAL A 9 -0.78 16.43 -1.32
C VAL A 9 0.02 16.40 -2.61
N ASN A 10 1.27 15.93 -2.58
CA ASN A 10 2.10 15.86 -3.78
C ASN A 10 1.53 14.86 -4.80
N LEU A 11 0.99 13.74 -4.32
CA LEU A 11 0.33 12.72 -5.14
C LEU A 11 -0.92 13.30 -5.84
N LEU A 12 -1.73 14.09 -5.13
CA LEU A 12 -2.89 14.76 -5.72
C LEU A 12 -2.48 15.73 -6.84
N LEU A 13 -1.48 16.58 -6.60
CA LEU A 13 -0.99 17.52 -7.61
C LEU A 13 -0.46 16.79 -8.84
N ALA A 14 0.31 15.72 -8.63
CA ALA A 14 0.87 14.93 -9.72
C ALA A 14 -0.22 14.21 -10.54
N GLU A 15 -1.18 13.55 -9.89
CA GLU A 15 -2.30 12.89 -10.59
C GLU A 15 -3.17 13.90 -11.32
N TYR A 16 -3.45 15.06 -10.71
CA TYR A 16 -4.19 16.13 -11.36
C TYR A 16 -3.50 16.57 -12.65
N THR A 17 -2.21 16.95 -12.58
CA THR A 17 -1.44 17.38 -13.75
C THR A 17 -1.35 16.28 -14.80
N LEU A 18 -1.17 15.01 -14.43
CA LEU A 18 -1.15 13.88 -15.36
C LEU A 18 -2.52 13.61 -16.00
N ALA A 19 -3.62 13.80 -15.26
CA ALA A 19 -4.97 13.55 -15.72
C ALA A 19 -5.50 14.64 -16.65
N THR A 20 -5.25 15.90 -16.32
CA THR A 20 -5.83 17.05 -17.02
C THR A 20 -4.87 17.69 -18.04
N GLY A 21 -3.57 17.49 -17.86
CA GLY A 21 -2.54 18.25 -18.59
C GLY A 21 -2.37 19.69 -18.10
N ASP A 22 -3.11 20.10 -17.06
CA ASP A 22 -2.98 21.43 -16.47
C ASP A 22 -1.66 21.55 -15.68
N ARG A 23 -0.86 22.54 -16.08
CA ARG A 23 0.47 22.83 -15.52
C ARG A 23 0.48 24.06 -14.62
N ALA A 24 -0.66 24.67 -14.34
CA ALA A 24 -0.76 25.87 -13.50
C ALA A 24 -0.14 25.67 -12.10
N PHE A 25 -0.25 24.45 -11.55
CA PHE A 25 0.26 24.09 -10.22
C PHE A 25 1.64 23.42 -10.25
N LEU A 26 2.31 23.38 -11.41
CA LEU A 26 3.63 22.77 -11.53
C LEU A 26 4.67 23.40 -10.57
N PRO A 27 4.72 24.74 -10.38
CA PRO A 27 5.66 25.34 -9.42
C PRO A 27 5.40 24.92 -7.97
N ASP A 28 4.12 24.78 -7.58
CA ASP A 28 3.76 24.32 -6.23
C ASP A 28 4.10 22.84 -6.02
N MET A 29 3.85 22.01 -7.03
CA MET A 29 4.24 20.60 -7.01
C MET A 29 5.76 20.46 -6.93
N GLU A 30 6.52 21.26 -7.66
CA GLU A 30 8.00 21.26 -7.60
C GLU A 30 8.48 21.61 -6.19
N ARG A 31 7.95 22.68 -5.59
CA ARG A 31 8.29 23.08 -4.21
C ARG A 31 8.03 21.94 -3.22
N ILE A 32 6.84 21.34 -3.25
CA ILE A 32 6.46 20.26 -2.34
C ILE A 32 7.32 19.02 -2.58
N THR A 33 7.56 18.67 -3.84
CA THR A 33 8.43 17.55 -4.25
C THR A 33 9.84 17.74 -3.68
N MET A 34 10.42 18.92 -3.82
CA MET A 34 11.76 19.19 -3.32
C MET A 34 11.82 19.26 -1.79
N GLU A 35 10.76 19.70 -1.11
CA GLU A 35 10.66 19.59 0.36
C GLU A 35 10.66 18.12 0.83
N ILE A 36 10.02 17.21 0.08
CA ILE A 36 10.07 15.77 0.36
C ILE A 36 11.48 15.21 0.13
N VAL A 37 12.09 15.56 -1.01
CA VAL A 37 13.45 15.13 -1.41
C VAL A 37 14.47 15.56 -0.35
N HIS A 38 14.52 16.84 -0.01
CA HIS A 38 15.44 17.36 1.01
C HIS A 38 15.12 16.87 2.42
N GLY A 39 13.89 16.42 2.65
CA GLY A 39 13.45 15.84 3.91
C GLY A 39 13.80 14.37 4.11
N GLN A 40 14.39 13.72 3.10
CA GLN A 40 14.74 12.30 3.10
C GLN A 40 16.01 12.03 3.92
N SER A 41 16.04 10.90 4.63
CA SER A 41 17.22 10.43 5.35
C SER A 41 18.34 10.00 4.40
N ALA A 42 19.56 9.90 4.94
CA ALA A 42 20.73 9.45 4.18
C ALA A 42 20.55 8.08 3.50
N VAL A 43 19.65 7.23 4.01
CA VAL A 43 19.38 5.87 3.51
C VAL A 43 18.10 5.76 2.69
N GLY A 44 17.46 6.88 2.33
CA GLY A 44 16.28 6.85 1.45
C GLY A 44 14.93 6.74 2.16
N SER A 45 14.88 7.03 3.46
CA SER A 45 13.68 6.85 4.28
C SER A 45 13.16 8.18 4.85
N TRP A 46 11.97 8.15 5.46
CA TRP A 46 11.41 9.29 6.20
C TRP A 46 10.91 8.86 7.57
N GLY A 47 10.82 9.79 8.51
CA GLY A 47 10.20 9.59 9.82
C GLY A 47 8.89 10.34 9.94
N HIS A 48 8.40 10.52 11.18
CA HIS A 48 7.22 11.36 11.46
C HIS A 48 7.38 12.81 11.00
N ARG A 49 8.63 13.28 11.01
CA ARG A 49 9.06 14.59 10.52
C ARG A 49 10.20 14.35 9.53
N PHE A 50 10.40 15.31 8.64
CA PHE A 50 11.57 15.35 7.76
C PHE A 50 12.86 15.51 8.56
N VAL A 51 13.97 15.11 7.95
CA VAL A 51 15.32 15.24 8.51
C VAL A 51 15.54 16.67 9.02
N PRO A 52 15.91 16.85 10.31
CA PRO A 52 16.24 18.16 10.84
C PRO A 52 17.50 18.73 10.17
N SER A 53 17.55 20.05 9.98
CA SER A 53 18.77 20.71 9.50
C SER A 53 19.94 20.42 10.46
N GLY A 54 21.13 20.15 9.92
CA GLY A 54 22.35 19.86 10.69
C GLY A 54 22.39 18.47 11.36
N SER A 55 21.55 17.52 10.92
CA SER A 55 21.51 16.16 11.49
C SER A 55 22.26 15.11 10.66
N ASP A 56 23.03 15.53 9.64
CA ASP A 56 23.75 14.64 8.72
C ASP A 56 22.89 13.51 8.13
N GLY A 57 21.65 13.84 7.78
CA GLY A 57 20.70 12.88 7.18
C GLY A 57 20.06 11.92 8.18
N ARG A 58 20.23 12.13 9.50
CA ARG A 58 19.61 11.29 10.54
C ARG A 58 18.19 11.74 10.85
N LEU A 59 17.28 10.77 10.95
CA LEU A 59 15.90 11.04 11.35
C LEU A 59 15.83 11.32 12.86
N GLY A 60 15.05 12.33 13.24
CA GLY A 60 14.75 12.64 14.64
C GLY A 60 13.51 11.89 15.15
N GLY A 61 13.35 11.85 16.47
CA GLY A 61 12.15 11.32 17.12
C GLY A 61 12.03 9.80 16.99
N TYR A 62 10.89 9.32 16.46
CA TYR A 62 10.56 7.89 16.31
C TYR A 62 11.42 7.15 15.26
N GLY A 63 12.30 7.86 14.55
CA GLY A 63 13.15 7.27 13.51
C GLY A 63 12.40 7.00 12.20
N MET A 64 12.87 6.01 11.46
CA MET A 64 12.36 5.63 10.14
C MET A 64 10.97 5.00 10.21
N MET A 65 10.13 5.34 9.23
CA MET A 65 8.77 4.85 9.08
C MET A 65 8.45 4.56 7.62
N ASN A 66 8.18 3.30 7.29
CA ASN A 66 7.78 2.92 5.93
C ASN A 66 6.34 3.37 5.63
N ALA A 67 5.47 3.44 6.63
CA ALA A 67 4.06 3.82 6.45
C ALA A 67 3.87 5.18 5.74
N PRO A 68 4.54 6.28 6.15
CA PRO A 68 4.56 7.52 5.35
C PRO A 68 5.59 7.50 4.21
N GLY A 69 6.66 6.69 4.31
CA GLY A 69 7.70 6.62 3.27
C GLY A 69 7.22 6.06 1.93
N LEU A 70 6.35 5.05 1.96
CA LEU A 70 5.73 4.46 0.78
C LEU A 70 4.91 5.47 -0.06
N PRO A 71 3.90 6.17 0.50
CA PRO A 71 3.13 7.16 -0.26
C PRO A 71 3.96 8.38 -0.69
N LEU A 72 4.99 8.76 0.08
CA LEU A 72 5.96 9.76 -0.36
C LEU A 72 6.73 9.28 -1.60
N THR A 73 7.21 8.04 -1.61
CA THR A 73 7.95 7.50 -2.76
C THR A 73 7.06 7.44 -4.01
N VAL A 74 5.81 7.00 -3.87
CA VAL A 74 4.83 7.02 -4.97
C VAL A 74 4.62 8.45 -5.47
N SER A 75 4.45 9.42 -4.58
CA SER A 75 4.22 10.81 -5.00
C SER A 75 5.43 11.40 -5.75
N LEU A 76 6.65 11.07 -5.35
CA LEU A 76 7.88 11.47 -6.06
C LEU A 76 7.95 10.87 -7.47
N ILE A 77 7.62 9.58 -7.62
CA ILE A 77 7.56 8.91 -8.93
C ILE A 77 6.55 9.60 -9.84
N LEU A 78 5.36 9.90 -9.31
CA LEU A 78 4.32 10.57 -10.08
C LEU A 78 4.67 12.03 -10.41
N ALA A 79 5.30 12.77 -9.49
CA ALA A 79 5.75 14.14 -9.74
C ALA A 79 6.81 14.18 -10.86
N ARG A 80 7.72 13.20 -10.88
CA ARG A 80 8.64 13.01 -12.00
C ARG A 80 7.87 12.77 -13.30
N ASP A 81 6.93 11.83 -13.32
CA ASP A 81 6.13 11.56 -14.52
C ASP A 81 5.32 12.78 -14.99
N ALA A 82 4.84 13.60 -14.05
CA ALA A 82 4.09 14.83 -14.29
C ALA A 82 4.94 15.98 -14.87
N GLY A 83 6.26 15.83 -14.88
CA GLY A 83 7.18 16.74 -15.58
C GLY A 83 8.16 17.47 -14.68
N ILE A 84 8.25 17.14 -13.39
CA ILE A 84 9.36 17.63 -12.55
C ILE A 84 10.65 16.93 -13.02
N ARG A 85 11.70 17.73 -13.22
CA ARG A 85 13.00 17.26 -13.73
C ARG A 85 14.09 17.77 -12.80
N ASN A 86 14.61 16.89 -11.95
CA ASN A 86 15.68 17.21 -11.02
C ASN A 86 16.44 15.92 -10.70
N SER A 87 17.77 15.95 -10.72
CA SER A 87 18.59 14.77 -10.43
C SER A 87 18.49 14.29 -8.99
N GLU A 88 18.27 15.19 -8.03
CA GLU A 88 18.07 14.85 -6.61
C GLU A 88 16.75 14.11 -6.40
N LEU A 89 15.72 14.42 -7.20
CA LEU A 89 14.48 13.65 -7.23
C LEU A 89 14.72 12.22 -7.68
N ASP A 90 15.46 12.02 -8.78
CA ASP A 90 15.82 10.70 -9.27
C ASP A 90 16.64 9.90 -8.26
N GLU A 91 17.61 10.56 -7.59
CA GLU A 91 18.40 9.95 -6.53
C GLU A 91 17.54 9.55 -5.33
N ALA A 92 16.62 10.43 -4.89
CA ALA A 92 15.73 10.15 -3.77
C ALA A 92 14.81 8.96 -4.06
N ILE A 93 14.23 8.88 -5.26
CA ILE A 93 13.44 7.73 -5.72
C ILE A 93 14.30 6.47 -5.69
N ALA A 94 15.51 6.51 -6.25
CA ALA A 94 16.39 5.33 -6.32
C ALA A 94 16.78 4.79 -4.94
N LYS A 95 17.05 5.67 -3.97
CA LYS A 95 17.35 5.26 -2.58
C LYS A 95 16.16 4.56 -1.93
N SER A 96 14.97 5.15 -2.01
CA SER A 96 13.76 4.57 -1.42
C SER A 96 13.39 3.24 -2.06
N LEU A 97 13.45 3.13 -3.39
CA LEU A 97 13.18 1.88 -4.10
C LEU A 97 14.14 0.77 -3.67
N ARG A 98 15.45 1.06 -3.57
CA ARG A 98 16.45 0.09 -3.12
C ARG A 98 16.16 -0.41 -1.71
N MET A 99 15.82 0.49 -0.80
CA MET A 99 15.47 0.15 0.58
C MET A 99 14.20 -0.70 0.64
N LEU A 100 13.12 -0.30 -0.05
CA LEU A 100 11.84 -0.99 0.01
C LEU A 100 11.85 -2.33 -0.75
N ARG A 101 12.70 -2.47 -1.79
CA ARG A 101 12.86 -3.72 -2.53
C ARG A 101 13.43 -4.83 -1.65
N PHE A 102 14.12 -4.49 -0.56
CA PHE A 102 14.61 -5.46 0.41
C PHE A 102 13.54 -6.42 0.93
N TYR A 103 12.28 -5.96 1.06
CA TYR A 103 11.18 -6.74 1.64
C TYR A 103 10.54 -7.71 0.62
N ALA A 104 10.75 -7.50 -0.69
CA ALA A 104 10.19 -8.36 -1.72
C ALA A 104 10.67 -9.82 -1.54
N GLY A 105 9.72 -10.77 -1.53
CA GLY A 105 9.98 -12.19 -1.29
C GLY A 105 10.23 -12.58 0.17
N LYS A 106 10.35 -11.61 1.09
CA LYS A 106 10.70 -11.88 2.51
C LYS A 106 9.54 -11.68 3.48
N GLY A 107 8.61 -10.78 3.17
CA GLY A 107 7.48 -10.47 4.04
C GLY A 107 6.78 -9.18 3.66
N SER A 108 5.77 -8.84 4.45
CA SER A 108 5.11 -7.55 4.38
C SER A 108 6.06 -6.42 4.78
N VAL A 109 5.88 -5.23 4.20
CA VAL A 109 6.63 -4.04 4.60
C VAL A 109 6.24 -3.70 6.05
N PRO A 110 7.16 -3.66 7.02
CA PRO A 110 6.84 -3.33 8.41
C PRO A 110 6.53 -1.84 8.58
N TYR A 111 5.92 -1.45 9.70
CA TYR A 111 5.55 -0.05 9.96
C TYR A 111 6.77 0.89 10.04
N GLY A 112 7.78 0.50 10.82
CA GLY A 112 9.08 1.18 10.99
C GLY A 112 10.24 0.38 10.41
N ASP A 113 11.46 0.72 10.82
CA ASP A 113 12.67 -0.05 10.47
C ASP A 113 12.77 -1.34 11.28
N HIS A 114 12.24 -2.42 10.72
CA HIS A 114 12.17 -3.74 11.34
C HIS A 114 12.47 -4.84 10.33
N HIS A 115 12.58 -6.08 10.81
CA HIS A 115 12.59 -7.24 9.94
C HIS A 115 11.33 -7.29 9.05
N PRO A 116 11.38 -7.99 7.90
CA PRO A 116 10.19 -8.25 7.09
C PRO A 116 9.06 -8.81 7.96
N TRP A 117 7.87 -8.20 7.84
CA TRP A 117 6.75 -8.55 8.70
C TRP A 117 6.03 -9.78 8.16
N ILE A 118 5.98 -10.85 8.96
CA ILE A 118 5.38 -12.12 8.56
C ILE A 118 4.09 -12.45 9.33
N GLN A 119 3.63 -11.56 10.20
CA GLN A 119 2.44 -11.80 11.02
C GLN A 119 1.11 -11.53 10.28
N THR A 120 1.14 -10.86 9.12
CA THR A 120 -0.01 -10.61 8.23
C THR A 120 0.46 -10.41 6.79
N HIS A 121 -0.44 -10.66 5.83
CA HIS A 121 -0.17 -10.40 4.42
C HIS A 121 -0.19 -8.91 4.08
N ASP A 122 -0.88 -8.06 4.83
CA ASP A 122 -0.80 -6.61 4.72
C ASP A 122 -1.02 -5.96 6.09
N ASP A 123 -0.64 -4.70 6.23
CA ASP A 123 -1.01 -3.86 7.36
C ASP A 123 -0.98 -2.40 6.90
N ASN A 124 -2.01 -1.62 7.25
CA ASN A 124 -2.22 -0.25 6.80
C ASN A 124 -2.02 -0.05 5.28
N GLY A 125 -2.35 -1.07 4.46
CA GLY A 125 -2.25 -1.01 3.01
C GLY A 125 -0.83 -0.90 2.44
N LYS A 126 0.21 -1.13 3.26
CA LYS A 126 1.61 -0.93 2.86
C LYS A 126 2.01 -1.78 1.67
N ASN A 127 1.54 -3.02 1.59
CA ASN A 127 1.85 -3.88 0.45
C ASN A 127 1.08 -3.47 -0.80
N GLY A 128 -0.14 -2.96 -0.66
CA GLY A 128 -0.86 -2.34 -1.78
C GLY A 128 -0.12 -1.13 -2.36
N ILE A 129 0.43 -0.27 -1.49
CA ILE A 129 1.26 0.86 -1.93
C ILE A 129 2.55 0.37 -2.59
N ALA A 130 3.22 -0.63 -2.00
CA ALA A 130 4.45 -1.18 -2.53
C ALA A 130 4.24 -1.82 -3.91
N ALA A 131 3.16 -2.58 -4.09
CA ALA A 131 2.79 -3.17 -5.38
C ALA A 131 2.63 -2.09 -6.46
N LEU A 132 1.85 -1.03 -6.16
CA LEU A 132 1.68 0.10 -7.06
C LEU A 132 3.01 0.82 -7.34
N MET A 133 3.80 1.10 -6.31
CA MET A 133 5.08 1.79 -6.42
C MET A 133 6.05 1.06 -7.36
N PHE A 134 6.22 -0.25 -7.19
CA PHE A 134 7.10 -1.06 -8.05
C PHE A 134 6.54 -1.23 -9.45
N HIS A 135 5.22 -1.34 -9.61
CA HIS A 135 4.56 -1.31 -10.91
C HIS A 135 4.82 0.01 -11.66
N LEU A 136 4.78 1.16 -10.98
CA LEU A 136 5.04 2.46 -11.59
C LEU A 136 6.46 2.59 -12.16
N VAL A 137 7.43 1.82 -11.64
CA VAL A 137 8.83 1.80 -12.11
C VAL A 137 9.21 0.53 -12.87
N ASP A 138 8.22 -0.24 -13.31
CA ASP A 138 8.39 -1.45 -14.14
C ASP A 138 9.21 -2.57 -13.48
N ASP A 139 9.20 -2.60 -12.15
CA ASP A 139 9.81 -3.65 -11.36
C ASP A 139 8.81 -4.80 -11.14
N VAL A 140 8.73 -5.66 -12.15
CA VAL A 140 7.73 -6.75 -12.24
C VAL A 140 7.83 -7.73 -11.07
N GLU A 141 9.03 -8.07 -10.63
CA GLU A 141 9.24 -9.06 -9.57
C GLU A 141 8.67 -8.58 -8.23
N ALA A 142 9.02 -7.36 -7.80
CA ALA A 142 8.51 -6.83 -6.55
C ALA A 142 7.02 -6.48 -6.65
N ALA A 143 6.58 -5.90 -7.78
CA ALA A 143 5.17 -5.62 -8.00
C ALA A 143 4.31 -6.90 -7.90
N SER A 144 4.75 -8.00 -8.52
CA SER A 144 4.07 -9.29 -8.48
C SER A 144 4.01 -9.88 -7.07
N PHE A 145 5.09 -9.77 -6.29
CA PHE A 145 5.11 -10.27 -4.92
C PHE A 145 4.11 -9.49 -4.03
N PHE A 146 4.19 -8.17 -4.03
CA PHE A 146 3.33 -7.35 -3.18
C PHE A 146 1.87 -7.32 -3.65
N SER A 147 1.59 -7.49 -4.95
CA SER A 147 0.23 -7.63 -5.44
C SER A 147 -0.40 -8.94 -4.96
N ARG A 148 0.34 -10.05 -4.95
CA ARG A 148 -0.13 -11.32 -4.38
C ARG A 148 -0.37 -11.24 -2.87
N MET A 149 0.52 -10.57 -2.13
CA MET A 149 0.30 -10.26 -0.70
C MET A 149 -0.99 -9.46 -0.49
N SER A 150 -1.29 -8.53 -1.41
CA SER A 150 -2.51 -7.73 -1.35
C SER A 150 -3.78 -8.55 -1.60
N VAL A 151 -3.73 -9.54 -2.51
CA VAL A 151 -4.82 -10.51 -2.77
C VAL A 151 -5.04 -11.43 -1.58
N ALA A 152 -3.98 -11.93 -0.95
CA ALA A 152 -4.08 -12.79 0.22
C ALA A 152 -4.55 -12.04 1.48
N SER A 153 -4.45 -10.71 1.52
CA SER A 153 -4.94 -9.95 2.68
C SER A 153 -6.40 -9.52 2.49
N TYR A 154 -7.27 -10.03 3.36
CA TYR A 154 -8.70 -9.69 3.44
C TYR A 154 -9.24 -10.04 4.83
N GLY A 155 -10.53 -9.79 5.08
CA GLY A 155 -11.18 -10.15 6.34
C GLY A 155 -10.55 -9.43 7.54
N ALA A 156 -10.36 -10.20 8.61
CA ALA A 156 -9.84 -9.69 9.88
C ALA A 156 -8.45 -9.06 9.78
N GLU A 157 -7.61 -9.45 8.81
CA GLU A 157 -6.34 -8.74 8.57
C GLU A 157 -6.59 -7.27 8.23
N ARG A 158 -7.51 -6.99 7.30
CA ARG A 158 -7.78 -5.64 6.79
C ARG A 158 -8.67 -4.79 7.71
N ASP A 159 -9.38 -5.41 8.64
CA ASP A 159 -10.12 -4.70 9.69
C ASP A 159 -9.21 -4.08 10.75
N THR A 160 -7.96 -4.53 10.83
CA THR A 160 -7.00 -4.07 11.85
C THR A 160 -5.98 -3.11 11.27
N GLY A 161 -5.60 -2.07 12.02
CA GLY A 161 -4.62 -1.09 11.58
C GLY A 161 -4.49 0.09 12.54
N HIS A 162 -3.50 0.95 12.32
CA HIS A 162 -3.25 2.12 13.16
C HIS A 162 -4.36 3.18 13.01
N THR A 163 -4.94 3.28 11.81
CA THR A 163 -6.07 4.17 11.46
C THR A 163 -7.30 3.32 11.14
N GLY A 164 -7.53 2.27 11.93
CA GLY A 164 -8.55 1.27 11.65
C GLY A 164 -8.39 0.66 10.25
N ASN A 165 -9.50 0.53 9.53
CA ASN A 165 -9.58 -0.02 8.18
C ASN A 165 -9.20 0.96 7.05
N PHE A 166 -9.11 2.27 7.31
CA PHE A 166 -9.03 3.29 6.26
C PHE A 166 -7.87 3.06 5.28
N PHE A 167 -6.64 2.97 5.79
CA PHE A 167 -5.47 2.78 4.91
C PHE A 167 -5.45 1.40 4.26
N ASN A 168 -5.96 0.37 4.94
CA ASN A 168 -6.07 -0.96 4.35
C ASN A 168 -6.98 -0.97 3.14
N LEU A 169 -8.11 -0.25 3.18
CA LEU A 169 -9.06 -0.22 2.08
C LEU A 169 -8.67 0.74 0.97
N LEU A 170 -8.08 1.89 1.32
CA LEU A 170 -7.56 2.85 0.35
C LEU A 170 -6.58 2.19 -0.63
N TRP A 171 -5.72 1.30 -0.14
CA TRP A 171 -4.65 0.67 -0.93
C TRP A 171 -4.92 -0.79 -1.31
N ALA A 172 -6.03 -1.40 -0.85
CA ALA A 172 -6.36 -2.79 -1.18
C ALA A 172 -6.48 -2.99 -2.69
N MET A 173 -7.50 -2.39 -3.32
CA MET A 173 -7.80 -2.62 -4.72
C MET A 173 -6.72 -2.14 -5.70
N PRO A 174 -6.01 -1.01 -5.47
CA PRO A 174 -4.83 -0.67 -6.26
C PRO A 174 -3.77 -1.78 -6.31
N GLY A 175 -3.55 -2.49 -5.20
CA GLY A 175 -2.61 -3.63 -5.14
C GLY A 175 -3.19 -4.91 -5.75
N VAL A 176 -4.43 -5.26 -5.41
CA VAL A 176 -5.12 -6.47 -5.89
C VAL A 176 -5.29 -6.46 -7.41
N ALA A 177 -5.64 -5.31 -8.00
CA ALA A 177 -5.89 -5.18 -9.43
C ALA A 177 -4.66 -5.46 -10.30
N LEU A 178 -3.45 -5.30 -9.77
CA LEU A 178 -2.21 -5.60 -10.48
C LEU A 178 -2.03 -7.11 -10.74
N SER A 179 -2.66 -7.97 -9.94
CA SER A 179 -2.69 -9.42 -10.20
C SER A 179 -3.74 -9.81 -11.25
N GLY A 180 -4.48 -8.85 -11.81
CA GLY A 180 -5.42 -9.05 -12.90
C GLY A 180 -6.87 -9.32 -12.48
N PRO A 181 -7.77 -9.49 -13.47
CA PRO A 181 -9.22 -9.56 -13.22
C PRO A 181 -9.65 -10.80 -12.45
N HIS A 182 -8.97 -11.94 -12.59
CA HIS A 182 -9.27 -13.14 -11.80
C HIS A 182 -8.99 -12.92 -10.31
N ALA A 183 -7.86 -12.28 -9.98
CA ALA A 183 -7.55 -11.92 -8.60
C ALA A 183 -8.56 -10.91 -8.02
N SER A 184 -8.87 -9.84 -8.77
CA SER A 184 -9.85 -8.83 -8.36
C SER A 184 -11.24 -9.42 -8.15
N GLY A 185 -11.68 -10.29 -9.06
CA GLY A 185 -12.97 -10.96 -8.97
C GLY A 185 -13.05 -11.93 -7.79
N ALA A 186 -12.02 -12.74 -7.57
CA ALA A 186 -11.94 -13.64 -6.42
C ALA A 186 -11.96 -12.87 -5.09
N TRP A 187 -11.17 -11.80 -5.01
CA TRP A 187 -11.10 -10.95 -3.82
C TRP A 187 -12.41 -10.23 -3.53
N MET A 188 -13.07 -9.67 -4.56
CA MET A 188 -14.40 -9.05 -4.39
C MET A 188 -15.48 -10.07 -4.04
N LYS A 189 -15.36 -11.32 -4.50
CA LYS A 189 -16.28 -12.38 -4.08
C LYS A 189 -16.11 -12.72 -2.58
N GLU A 190 -14.87 -12.73 -2.10
CA GLU A 190 -14.55 -13.05 -0.71
C GLU A 190 -14.86 -11.88 0.25
N TYR A 191 -14.50 -10.65 -0.14
CA TYR A 191 -14.49 -9.48 0.76
C TYR A 191 -15.33 -8.29 0.27
N GLY A 192 -16.00 -8.41 -0.88
CA GLY A 192 -16.87 -7.35 -1.41
C GLY A 192 -18.06 -7.01 -0.52
N TRP A 193 -18.52 -7.97 0.31
CA TRP A 193 -19.57 -7.73 1.31
C TRP A 193 -19.22 -6.55 2.23
N TYR A 194 -17.94 -6.32 2.51
CA TYR A 194 -17.48 -5.21 3.34
C TYR A 194 -17.83 -3.86 2.71
N TYR A 195 -17.63 -3.75 1.39
CA TYR A 195 -17.94 -2.55 0.62
C TYR A 195 -19.45 -2.31 0.53
N ASP A 196 -20.25 -3.36 0.53
CA ASP A 196 -21.71 -3.23 0.52
C ASP A 196 -22.23 -2.76 1.88
N LEU A 197 -21.73 -3.33 2.99
CA LEU A 197 -22.15 -2.97 4.34
C LEU A 197 -21.64 -1.62 4.82
N ALA A 198 -20.45 -1.19 4.39
CA ALA A 198 -19.88 0.11 4.76
C ALA A 198 -20.57 1.30 4.06
N ARG A 199 -21.36 1.04 3.01
CA ARG A 199 -22.03 2.07 2.20
C ARG A 199 -23.27 2.59 2.89
N ARG A 200 -23.38 3.91 3.02
CA ARG A 200 -24.59 4.58 3.50
C ARG A 200 -25.64 4.70 2.40
N TRP A 201 -26.89 4.94 2.81
CA TRP A 201 -28.04 5.09 1.89
C TRP A 201 -27.85 6.22 0.85
N ASP A 202 -27.05 7.23 1.17
CA ASP A 202 -26.71 8.36 0.30
C ASP A 202 -25.50 8.09 -0.61
N GLY A 203 -24.95 6.86 -0.57
CA GLY A 203 -23.78 6.45 -1.34
C GLY A 203 -22.44 6.83 -0.72
N SER A 204 -22.43 7.54 0.43
CA SER A 204 -21.20 7.89 1.14
C SER A 204 -20.62 6.71 1.94
N PHE A 205 -19.35 6.80 2.29
CA PHE A 205 -18.66 5.84 3.17
C PHE A 205 -18.05 6.58 4.35
N LEU A 206 -18.29 6.06 5.56
CA LEU A 206 -17.66 6.57 6.77
C LEU A 206 -16.51 5.65 7.20
N HIS A 207 -15.51 6.26 7.83
CA HIS A 207 -14.50 5.53 8.57
C HIS A 207 -15.16 4.63 9.63
N GLN A 208 -14.84 3.33 9.60
CA GLN A 208 -15.45 2.32 10.49
C GLN A 208 -14.65 2.14 11.80
N GLY A 209 -13.35 2.44 11.77
CA GLY A 209 -12.45 2.18 12.89
C GLY A 209 -12.00 0.72 12.97
N ALA A 210 -11.25 0.42 14.03
CA ALA A 210 -10.92 -0.97 14.36
C ALA A 210 -12.14 -1.65 15.03
N PRO A 211 -12.31 -2.98 14.93
CA PRO A 211 -13.42 -3.70 15.56
C PRO A 211 -13.49 -3.62 17.09
N GLU A 212 -12.42 -3.14 17.73
CA GLU A 212 -12.37 -3.01 19.19
C GLU A 212 -12.92 -1.66 19.66
N ALA A 213 -13.64 -1.67 20.78
CA ALA A 213 -14.10 -0.46 21.47
C ALA A 213 -12.91 0.30 22.10
N LYS A 214 -12.13 0.99 21.25
CA LYS A 214 -11.03 1.86 21.63
C LYS A 214 -11.32 3.29 21.16
N PRO A 215 -10.81 4.32 21.85
CA PRO A 215 -10.92 5.70 21.37
C PRO A 215 -10.35 5.82 19.95
N ASP A 216 -11.21 6.14 19.00
CA ASP A 216 -10.85 6.29 17.60
C ASP A 216 -10.61 7.77 17.27
N LYS A 217 -9.34 8.14 17.12
CA LYS A 217 -8.93 9.51 16.76
C LYS A 217 -9.43 9.93 15.38
N TYR A 218 -9.87 8.98 14.56
CA TYR A 218 -10.29 9.17 13.18
C TYR A 218 -11.82 9.00 13.02
N GLY A 219 -12.55 8.87 14.13
CA GLY A 219 -13.99 8.72 14.13
C GLY A 219 -14.70 9.82 13.33
N GLY A 220 -15.61 9.42 12.44
CA GLY A 220 -16.39 10.34 11.61
C GLY A 220 -15.68 10.89 10.38
N TRP A 221 -14.47 10.43 10.05
CA TRP A 221 -13.83 10.74 8.78
C TRP A 221 -14.67 10.29 7.57
N ASP A 222 -14.74 11.15 6.56
CA ASP A 222 -15.25 10.77 5.24
C ASP A 222 -14.24 9.85 4.55
N ALA A 223 -14.66 8.63 4.26
CA ALA A 223 -13.87 7.62 3.57
C ALA A 223 -14.31 7.40 2.13
N THR A 224 -15.29 8.15 1.62
CA THR A 224 -15.91 7.94 0.30
C THR A 224 -14.87 7.85 -0.82
N GLY A 225 -13.89 8.76 -0.82
CA GLY A 225 -12.81 8.74 -1.82
C GLY A 225 -11.98 7.44 -1.83
N ALA A 226 -11.73 6.83 -0.67
CA ALA A 226 -10.96 5.59 -0.57
C ALA A 226 -11.69 4.41 -1.24
N TYR A 227 -13.01 4.33 -1.06
CA TYR A 227 -13.82 3.29 -1.70
C TYR A 227 -14.06 3.58 -3.19
N LEU A 228 -14.21 4.85 -3.58
CA LEU A 228 -14.33 5.23 -4.99
C LEU A 228 -13.09 4.85 -5.80
N LEU A 229 -11.88 4.94 -5.22
CA LEU A 229 -10.65 4.49 -5.88
C LEU A 229 -10.66 2.99 -6.17
N ALA A 230 -11.31 2.17 -5.33
CA ALA A 230 -11.50 0.75 -5.58
C ALA A 230 -12.45 0.51 -6.77
N TYR A 231 -13.59 1.20 -6.80
CA TYR A 231 -14.56 1.07 -7.92
C TYR A 231 -14.06 1.69 -9.23
N ALA A 232 -13.13 2.64 -9.16
CA ALA A 232 -12.57 3.31 -10.33
C ALA A 232 -11.45 2.52 -11.02
N GLN A 233 -10.92 1.44 -10.42
CA GLN A 233 -9.87 0.61 -11.02
C GLN A 233 -10.14 0.21 -12.48
N PRO A 234 -11.33 -0.32 -12.86
CA PRO A 234 -11.60 -0.69 -14.25
C PRO A 234 -11.67 0.50 -15.23
N LEU A 235 -11.81 1.74 -14.72
CA LEU A 235 -11.91 2.92 -15.58
C LEU A 235 -10.54 3.36 -16.12
N GLY A 236 -9.45 3.03 -15.44
CA GLY A 236 -8.09 3.28 -15.93
C GLY A 236 -7.75 4.76 -16.12
N LYS A 237 -8.37 5.68 -15.35
CA LYS A 237 -8.29 7.13 -15.63
C LYS A 237 -7.12 7.85 -14.95
N ILE A 238 -6.62 7.33 -13.84
CA ILE A 238 -5.48 7.87 -13.09
C ILE A 238 -4.50 6.74 -12.73
N ARG A 239 -3.26 7.06 -12.38
CA ARG A 239 -2.21 6.05 -12.12
C ARG A 239 -2.56 5.14 -10.93
N LEU A 240 -3.14 5.69 -9.86
CA LEU A 240 -3.65 4.94 -8.71
C LEU A 240 -4.83 4.02 -9.05
N ALA A 241 -5.53 4.30 -10.16
CA ALA A 241 -6.72 3.57 -10.60
C ALA A 241 -6.52 2.93 -11.98
N GLY A 242 -5.37 2.29 -12.18
CA GLY A 242 -5.14 1.39 -13.30
C GLY A 242 -4.78 2.04 -14.64
N ARG A 243 -4.45 3.34 -14.71
CA ARG A 243 -4.11 4.00 -15.99
C ARG A 243 -2.85 3.45 -16.65
N LYS A 244 -1.84 3.09 -15.86
CA LYS A 244 -0.60 2.49 -16.40
C LYS A 244 -0.86 1.00 -16.66
N PRO A 245 -0.71 0.50 -17.91
CA PRO A 245 -0.76 -0.93 -18.20
C PRO A 245 0.25 -1.69 -17.35
N SER A 246 -0.13 -2.86 -16.82
CA SER A 246 0.75 -3.66 -15.98
C SER A 246 1.58 -4.65 -16.78
N LEU A 247 2.85 -4.75 -16.39
CA LEU A 247 3.78 -5.79 -16.82
C LEU A 247 3.72 -7.02 -15.90
N VAL A 248 2.99 -6.94 -14.78
CA VAL A 248 2.71 -8.09 -13.92
C VAL A 248 1.79 -9.03 -14.69
N ALA A 249 2.20 -10.29 -14.80
CA ALA A 249 1.39 -11.31 -15.45
C ALA A 249 0.11 -11.55 -14.63
N PRO A 250 -1.09 -11.47 -15.24
CA PRO A 250 -2.32 -11.81 -14.57
C PRO A 250 -2.28 -13.24 -14.05
N VAL A 251 -2.78 -13.46 -12.84
CA VAL A 251 -2.95 -14.82 -12.32
C VAL A 251 -4.13 -15.50 -13.00
N ASP A 252 -4.02 -16.81 -13.20
CA ASP A 252 -5.15 -17.62 -13.68
C ASP A 252 -6.20 -17.83 -12.55
N PRO A 253 -7.38 -18.40 -12.86
CA PRO A 253 -8.42 -18.64 -11.85
C PRO A 253 -7.99 -19.55 -10.68
N ALA A 254 -7.12 -20.54 -10.92
CA ALA A 254 -6.67 -21.46 -9.87
C ALA A 254 -5.68 -20.77 -8.93
N ALA A 255 -4.73 -20.01 -9.47
CA ALA A 255 -3.82 -19.18 -8.70
C ALA A 255 -4.56 -18.10 -7.91
N ALA A 256 -5.61 -17.48 -8.48
CA ALA A 256 -6.45 -16.53 -7.74
C ALA A 256 -7.15 -17.19 -6.55
N ALA A 257 -7.73 -18.39 -6.73
CA ALA A 257 -8.37 -19.14 -5.65
C ALA A 257 -7.38 -19.52 -4.54
N ASN A 258 -6.18 -20.00 -4.91
CA ASN A 258 -5.14 -20.35 -3.95
C ASN A 258 -4.67 -19.14 -3.14
N LEU A 259 -4.54 -17.95 -3.76
CA LEU A 259 -4.19 -16.72 -3.04
C LEU A 259 -5.25 -16.33 -2.01
N ILE A 260 -6.54 -16.57 -2.29
CA ILE A 260 -7.61 -16.39 -1.31
C ILE A 260 -7.45 -17.42 -0.19
N GLU A 261 -7.26 -18.70 -0.52
CA GLU A 261 -7.05 -19.76 0.48
C GLU A 261 -5.86 -19.47 1.41
N ASP A 262 -4.75 -18.93 0.87
CA ASP A 262 -3.59 -18.51 1.65
C ASP A 262 -3.95 -17.44 2.71
N GLY A 263 -4.93 -16.57 2.45
CA GLY A 263 -5.40 -15.57 3.41
C GLY A 263 -6.42 -16.08 4.43
N GLN A 264 -6.98 -17.28 4.20
CA GLN A 264 -8.18 -17.71 4.90
C GLN A 264 -7.94 -17.93 6.40
N GLY A 265 -8.78 -17.28 7.20
CA GLY A 265 -8.75 -17.40 8.66
C GLY A 265 -7.53 -16.74 9.31
N TRP A 266 -6.70 -16.03 8.53
CA TRP A 266 -5.50 -15.41 9.06
C TRP A 266 -5.81 -14.08 9.76
N SER A 267 -5.22 -13.90 10.94
CA SER A 267 -5.01 -12.60 11.59
C SER A 267 -4.04 -12.78 12.75
N PRO A 268 -3.39 -11.71 13.26
CA PRO A 268 -2.52 -11.82 14.43
C PRO A 268 -3.22 -12.41 15.66
N ARG A 269 -4.55 -12.28 15.75
CA ARG A 269 -5.38 -12.78 16.86
C ARG A 269 -5.80 -14.23 16.67
N LEU A 270 -6.00 -14.65 15.42
CA LEU A 270 -6.56 -15.96 15.09
C LEU A 270 -5.50 -16.94 14.56
N LYS A 271 -4.24 -16.51 14.37
CA LYS A 271 -3.19 -17.34 13.77
C LYS A 271 -3.07 -18.72 14.42
N HIS A 272 -3.01 -18.80 15.75
CA HIS A 272 -2.88 -20.07 16.47
C HIS A 272 -4.10 -20.97 16.26
N SER A 273 -5.31 -20.40 16.29
CA SER A 273 -6.54 -21.14 16.02
C SER A 273 -6.62 -21.60 14.56
N SER A 274 -6.18 -20.77 13.61
CA SER A 274 -6.12 -21.09 12.19
C SER A 274 -5.19 -22.27 11.94
N TYR A 275 -3.99 -22.26 12.52
CA TYR A 275 -3.05 -23.38 12.44
C TYR A 275 -3.57 -24.64 13.14
N ALA A 276 -4.21 -24.52 14.30
CA ALA A 276 -4.75 -25.67 15.04
C ALA A 276 -5.86 -26.41 14.28
N ASN A 277 -6.51 -25.74 13.32
CA ASN A 277 -7.54 -26.34 12.47
C ASN A 277 -6.97 -27.03 11.21
N ARG A 278 -5.66 -26.95 10.97
CA ARG A 278 -4.99 -27.60 9.81
C ARG A 278 -4.47 -28.98 10.17
N THR A 279 -4.52 -29.91 9.23
CA THR A 279 -3.88 -31.24 9.38
C THR A 279 -2.36 -31.13 9.26
N GLU A 280 -1.64 -32.15 9.72
CA GLU A 280 -0.17 -32.20 9.57
C GLU A 280 0.25 -32.07 8.09
N GLU A 281 -0.46 -32.75 7.17
CA GLU A 281 -0.18 -32.65 5.73
C GLU A 281 -0.36 -31.23 5.20
N GLN A 282 -1.38 -30.50 5.65
CA GLN A 282 -1.61 -29.11 5.28
C GLN A 282 -0.53 -28.18 5.83
N LEU A 283 -0.04 -28.44 7.05
CA LEU A 283 1.06 -27.68 7.65
C LEU A 283 2.37 -27.92 6.89
N PHE A 284 2.71 -29.17 6.56
CA PHE A 284 3.90 -29.49 5.78
C PHE A 284 3.83 -28.92 4.36
N ALA A 285 2.66 -28.95 3.72
CA ALA A 285 2.46 -28.30 2.42
C ALA A 285 2.68 -26.78 2.51
N GLY A 286 2.27 -26.14 3.61
CA GLY A 286 2.47 -24.71 3.87
C GLY A 286 3.93 -24.25 3.87
N LEU A 287 4.87 -25.12 4.25
CA LEU A 287 6.31 -24.81 4.23
C LEU A 287 6.86 -24.52 2.82
N ALA A 288 6.17 -24.99 1.78
CA ALA A 288 6.50 -24.71 0.39
C ALA A 288 5.74 -23.49 -0.19
N SER A 289 4.91 -22.82 0.61
CA SER A 289 4.12 -21.67 0.16
C SER A 289 5.02 -20.52 -0.29
N TRP A 290 4.56 -19.80 -1.32
CA TRP A 290 5.17 -18.55 -1.73
C TRP A 290 5.06 -17.48 -0.63
N SER A 291 4.01 -17.55 0.19
CA SER A 291 3.73 -16.58 1.26
C SER A 291 4.65 -16.81 2.45
N PRO A 292 5.46 -15.82 2.86
CA PRO A 292 6.23 -15.91 4.11
C PRO A 292 5.34 -16.09 5.35
N VAL A 293 4.10 -15.62 5.31
CA VAL A 293 3.12 -15.71 6.40
C VAL A 293 2.69 -17.15 6.63
N ILE A 294 2.49 -17.90 5.53
CA ILE A 294 2.02 -19.30 5.57
C ILE A 294 3.15 -20.29 5.86
N ARG A 295 4.40 -19.89 5.60
CA ARG A 295 5.59 -20.68 5.91
C ARG A 295 6.00 -20.66 7.39
N GLU A 296 5.55 -19.66 8.17
CA GLU A 296 5.79 -19.56 9.62
C GLU A 296 5.08 -20.70 10.37
#